data_AF-A0A8S0TGT1-F1
#
_entry.id   AF-A0A8S0TGT1-F1
#
_cell.length_a   1.000
_cell.length_b   1.000
_cell.length_c   1.000
_cell.angle_alpha   90.00
_cell.angle_beta   90.00
_cell.angle_gamma   90.00
#
_symmetry.space_group_name_H-M   'P 1'
#
loop_
_entity.id
_entity.type
_entity.pdbx_description
1 polymer ?
#
loop_
_entity_poly.entity_id
_entity_poly.type
_entity_poly.pdbx_seq_one_letter_code
_entity_poly.pdbx_strand_id
1 'polypeptide(L)'
;ESNSAHKIFSKPLSEFFAKAEKAQYYIKVSATVERPRVNIEPNYLFLAPLKESINFTKNAEVQIKEVEMRKISKDENEFTITLTSKHVSLFTWLIIPGVSGKFSDNGFIMLGDKK
;
A
#
# COMPACT_ATOMS: atom_id res chain seq x y z
N GLU A 1 -12.04 32.61 2.31
CA GLU A 1 -12.73 31.58 3.12
C GLU A 1 -12.64 30.24 2.37
N SER A 2 -11.96 29.24 2.91
CA SER A 2 -12.22 27.85 2.53
C SER A 2 -12.14 26.98 3.78
N ASN A 3 -13.29 26.45 4.18
CA ASN A 3 -13.45 25.52 5.28
C ASN A 3 -12.79 24.20 4.91
N SER A 4 -11.59 23.94 5.45
CA SER A 4 -11.05 22.58 5.49
C SER A 4 -11.85 21.79 6.52
N ALA A 5 -12.88 21.09 6.03
CA ALA A 5 -13.64 20.14 6.84
C ALA A 5 -12.70 19.00 7.26
N HIS A 6 -12.03 19.16 8.39
CA HIS A 6 -11.48 18.05 9.14
C HIS A 6 -12.66 17.17 9.53
N LYS A 7 -12.82 16.03 8.85
CA LYS A 7 -13.75 14.99 9.28
C LYS A 7 -13.18 14.39 10.56
N ILE A 8 -13.38 15.10 11.67
CA ILE A 8 -13.13 14.58 13.01
C ILE A 8 -14.12 13.43 13.15
N PHE A 9 -13.61 12.21 13.31
CA PHE A 9 -14.44 11.06 13.64
C PHE A 9 -15.18 11.41 14.93
N SER A 10 -16.48 11.72 14.82
CA SER A 10 -17.31 12.18 15.94
C SER A 10 -17.64 11.07 16.94
N LYS A 11 -17.29 9.83 16.61
CA LYS A 11 -17.31 8.68 17.52
C LYS A 11 -15.88 8.24 17.80
N PRO A 12 -15.55 7.86 19.04
CA PRO A 12 -14.28 7.22 19.36
C PRO A 12 -14.02 6.06 18.40
N LEU A 13 -12.79 5.95 17.88
CA LEU A 13 -12.38 4.81 17.07
C LEU A 13 -12.70 3.46 17.76
N SER A 14 -12.67 3.45 19.10
CA SER A 14 -13.06 2.31 19.93
C SER A 14 -14.50 1.84 19.70
N GLU A 15 -15.46 2.73 19.43
CA GLU A 15 -16.84 2.35 19.11
C GLU A 15 -16.97 1.69 17.73
N PHE A 16 -16.13 2.11 16.78
CA PHE A 16 -16.08 1.52 15.45
C PHE A 16 -15.52 0.08 15.52
N PHE A 17 -14.48 -0.12 16.33
CA PHE A 17 -13.85 -1.43 16.53
C PHE A 17 -14.60 -2.38 17.46
N ALA A 18 -15.55 -1.87 18.25
CA ALA A 18 -16.38 -2.71 19.11
C ALA A 18 -17.39 -3.56 18.34
N LYS A 19 -17.77 -3.15 17.12
CA LYS A 19 -18.78 -3.84 16.29
C LYS A 19 -18.19 -4.58 15.08
N ALA A 20 -16.94 -4.31 14.73
CA ALA A 20 -16.29 -4.92 13.58
C ALA A 20 -15.56 -6.20 13.97
N GLU A 21 -15.63 -7.24 13.14
CA GLU A 21 -14.70 -8.35 13.23
C GLU A 21 -13.29 -7.84 12.90
N LYS A 22 -12.48 -7.58 13.95
CA LYS A 22 -11.15 -6.96 13.83
C LYS A 22 -10.24 -7.67 12.82
N ALA A 23 -10.41 -8.98 12.65
CA ALA A 23 -9.67 -9.81 11.69
C ALA A 23 -10.01 -9.53 10.21
N GLN A 24 -10.99 -8.68 9.90
CA GLN A 24 -11.41 -8.34 8.54
C GLN A 24 -11.13 -6.89 8.14
N TYR A 25 -10.60 -6.06 9.04
CA TYR A 25 -10.26 -4.65 8.73
C TYR A 25 -8.81 -4.25 9.05
N TYR A 26 -8.24 -3.38 8.21
CA TYR A 26 -7.01 -2.65 8.48
C TYR A 26 -7.32 -1.15 8.44
N ILE A 27 -6.50 -0.35 9.12
CA ILE A 27 -6.56 1.11 9.04
C ILE A 27 -5.43 1.58 8.12
N LYS A 28 -5.77 2.38 7.11
CA LYS A 28 -4.80 3.19 6.37
C LYS A 28 -4.73 4.56 7.01
N VAL A 29 -3.56 4.92 7.53
CA VAL A 29 -3.26 6.25 8.04
C VAL A 29 -2.51 6.99 6.96
N SER A 30 -2.97 8.18 6.58
CA SER A 30 -2.31 9.02 5.58
C SER A 30 -2.26 10.45 6.11
N ALA A 31 -1.18 11.16 5.78
CA ALA A 31 -1.01 12.54 6.19
C ALA A 31 -0.56 13.39 5.00
N THR A 32 -1.02 14.63 4.99
CA THR A 32 -0.61 15.63 4.02
C THR A 32 -0.14 16.85 4.79
N VAL A 33 1.07 17.31 4.49
CA VAL A 33 1.54 18.63 4.89
C VAL A 33 0.93 19.61 3.88
N GLU A 34 0.21 20.63 4.33
CA GLU A 34 -0.50 21.55 3.42
C GLU A 34 0.41 22.63 2.81
N ARG A 35 1.53 22.97 3.46
CA ARG A 35 2.44 24.03 3.03
C ARG A 35 3.91 23.67 3.32
N PRO A 36 4.70 23.24 2.31
CA PRO A 36 4.28 22.90 0.94
C PRO A 36 3.35 21.69 0.91
N ARG A 37 2.51 21.57 -0.13
CA ARG A 37 1.60 20.42 -0.26
C ARG A 37 2.41 19.16 -0.57
N VAL A 38 2.63 18.33 0.45
CA VAL A 38 3.40 17.09 0.35
C VAL A 38 2.59 15.96 0.97
N ASN A 39 2.34 14.90 0.20
CA ASN A 39 1.73 13.69 0.71
C ASN A 39 2.81 12.84 1.38
N ILE A 40 2.55 12.43 2.62
CA ILE A 40 3.40 11.48 3.34
C ILE A 40 2.92 10.07 2.99
N GLU A 41 3.87 9.17 2.76
CA GLU A 41 3.58 7.76 2.49
C GLU A 41 2.64 7.18 3.56
N PRO A 42 1.61 6.43 3.16
CA PRO A 42 0.64 5.91 4.09
C PRO A 42 1.23 4.81 4.96
N ASN A 43 0.74 4.70 6.19
CA ASN A 43 1.04 3.58 7.08
C ASN A 43 -0.22 2.75 7.34
N TYR A 44 -0.02 1.49 7.74
CA TYR A 44 -1.10 0.52 7.89
C TYR A 44 -1.08 -0.09 9.29
N LEU A 45 -2.25 -0.14 9.92
CA LEU A 45 -2.45 -0.82 11.21
C LEU A 45 -3.43 -1.98 11.03
N PHE A 46 -2.97 -3.18 11.38
CA PHE A 46 -3.80 -4.38 11.43
C PHE A 46 -4.41 -4.52 12.83
N LEU A 47 -5.70 -4.79 12.89
CA LEU A 47 -6.47 -4.80 14.15
C LEU A 47 -6.49 -6.17 14.85
N ALA A 48 -5.93 -7.18 14.19
CA ALA A 48 -5.74 -8.53 14.70
C ALA A 48 -4.39 -9.08 14.20
N PRO A 49 -3.85 -10.14 14.83
CA PRO A 49 -2.72 -10.86 14.28
C PRO A 49 -2.97 -11.33 12.84
N LEU A 50 -1.96 -11.22 11.97
CA LEU A 50 -2.11 -11.55 10.56
C LEU A 50 -2.49 -13.02 10.32
N LYS A 51 -2.03 -13.93 11.18
CA LYS A 51 -2.41 -15.35 11.17
C LYS A 51 -3.92 -15.60 11.35
N GLU A 52 -4.62 -14.66 11.98
CA GLU A 52 -6.07 -14.69 12.22
C GLU A 52 -6.83 -13.87 11.17
N SER A 53 -6.12 -13.08 10.36
CA SER A 53 -6.66 -12.11 9.40
C SER A 53 -6.89 -12.74 8.02
N ILE A 54 -7.59 -13.87 8.01
CA ILE A 54 -7.67 -14.85 6.91
C ILE A 54 -8.33 -14.32 5.62
N ASN A 55 -9.06 -13.21 5.70
CA ASN A 55 -9.86 -12.69 4.58
C ASN A 55 -9.12 -11.67 3.69
N PHE A 56 -7.99 -11.11 4.12
CA PHE A 56 -7.26 -10.13 3.29
C PHE A 56 -6.34 -10.75 2.27
N THR A 57 -5.75 -11.90 2.61
CA THR A 57 -4.63 -12.49 1.88
C THR A 57 -5.02 -13.70 1.05
N LYS A 58 -6.25 -14.23 1.23
CA LYS A 58 -6.74 -15.35 0.43
C LYS A 58 -6.76 -14.92 -1.04
N ASN A 59 -5.83 -15.48 -1.81
CA ASN A 59 -5.69 -15.32 -3.25
C ASN A 59 -5.15 -13.95 -3.72
N ALA A 60 -4.28 -13.31 -2.95
CA ALA A 60 -3.49 -12.20 -3.47
C ALA A 60 -2.67 -12.67 -4.68
N GLU A 61 -3.05 -12.23 -5.87
CA GLU A 61 -2.40 -12.54 -7.13
C GLU A 61 -1.78 -11.26 -7.67
N VAL A 62 -0.50 -11.06 -7.39
CA VAL A 62 0.27 -9.93 -7.92
C VAL A 62 0.77 -10.32 -9.31
N GLN A 63 0.42 -9.50 -10.30
CA GLN A 63 0.83 -9.68 -11.68
C GLN A 63 1.66 -8.48 -12.14
N ILE A 64 2.61 -8.73 -13.03
CA ILE A 64 3.30 -7.65 -13.75
C ILE A 64 2.38 -7.20 -14.88
N LYS A 65 1.94 -5.95 -14.81
CA LYS A 65 1.11 -5.33 -15.84
C LYS A 65 1.96 -4.83 -17.00
N GLU A 66 3.11 -4.21 -16.70
CA GLU A 66 3.93 -3.54 -17.69
C GLU A 66 5.38 -3.43 -17.20
N VAL A 67 6.33 -3.47 -18.12
CA VAL A 67 7.74 -3.20 -17.87
C VAL A 67 8.26 -2.29 -18.96
N GLU A 68 8.71 -1.10 -18.58
CA GLU A 68 9.36 -0.14 -19.46
C GLU A 68 10.84 -0.03 -19.11
N MET A 69 11.71 0.00 -20.10
CA MET A 69 13.14 0.22 -19.90
C MET A 69 13.53 1.62 -20.37
N ARG A 70 14.28 2.33 -19.54
CA ARG A 70 14.93 3.59 -19.88
C ARG A 70 16.44 3.45 -19.72
N LYS A 71 17.18 3.74 -20.78
CA LYS A 71 18.64 3.81 -20.71
C LYS A 71 19.05 5.14 -20.07
N ILE A 72 19.78 5.08 -18.96
CA ILE A 72 20.25 6.27 -18.22
C ILE A 72 21.64 6.68 -18.72
N SER A 73 22.52 5.70 -18.92
CA SER A 73 23.88 5.92 -19.43
C SER A 73 24.34 4.73 -20.28
N LYS A 74 25.62 4.68 -20.67
CA LYS A 74 26.18 3.56 -21.42
C LYS A 74 26.02 2.23 -20.66
N ASP A 75 26.14 2.28 -19.34
CA ASP A 75 26.25 1.12 -18.45
C ASP A 75 25.12 1.04 -17.40
N GLU A 76 24.14 1.95 -17.47
CA GLU A 76 23.04 2.04 -16.50
C GLU A 76 21.67 2.06 -17.20
N ASN A 77 20.78 1.19 -16.73
CA ASN A 77 19.39 1.09 -17.16
C ASN A 77 18.48 1.21 -15.95
N GLU A 78 17.33 1.84 -16.16
CA GLU A 78 16.23 1.90 -15.21
C GLU A 78 15.04 1.14 -15.79
N PHE A 79 14.34 0.37 -14.94
CA PHE A 79 13.15 -0.37 -15.32
C PHE A 79 11.97 0.13 -14.50
N THR A 80 10.93 0.59 -15.16
CA THR A 80 9.64 0.89 -14.54
C THR A 80 8.79 -0.37 -14.59
N ILE A 81 8.53 -0.98 -13.45
CA ILE A 81 7.73 -2.20 -13.34
C ILE A 81 6.37 -1.81 -12.73
N THR A 82 5.31 -1.92 -13.53
CA THR A 82 3.94 -1.70 -13.06
C THR A 82 3.34 -3.02 -12.63
N LEU A 83 2.88 -3.08 -11.37
CA LEU A 83 2.21 -4.26 -10.81
C LEU A 83 0.71 -4.02 -10.71
N THR A 84 -0.09 -5.09 -10.83
CA THR A 84 -1.53 -5.10 -10.50
C THR A 84 -1.85 -6.27 -9.58
N SER A 85 -2.89 -6.13 -8.75
CA SER A 85 -3.42 -7.20 -7.93
C SER A 85 -4.93 -7.02 -7.76
N LYS A 86 -5.69 -8.12 -7.83
CA LYS A 86 -7.13 -8.09 -7.59
C LYS A 86 -7.49 -8.00 -6.11
N HIS A 87 -6.60 -8.48 -5.25
CA HIS A 87 -6.79 -8.53 -3.80
C HIS A 87 -5.65 -7.81 -3.08
N VAL A 88 -5.79 -7.59 -1.78
CA VAL A 88 -4.73 -6.97 -0.98
C VAL A 88 -3.55 -7.94 -0.89
N SER A 89 -2.37 -7.51 -1.31
CA SER A 89 -1.11 -8.25 -1.14
C SER A 89 -0.29 -7.60 -0.03
N LEU A 90 -0.07 -8.35 1.04
CA LEU A 90 0.73 -7.90 2.19
C LEU A 90 2.19 -8.25 1.97
N PHE A 91 3.08 -7.30 2.28
CA PHE A 91 4.53 -7.48 2.20
C PHE A 91 4.99 -7.97 0.82
N THR A 92 4.50 -7.32 -0.24
CA THR A 92 4.86 -7.67 -1.62
C THR A 92 6.37 -7.55 -1.78
N TRP A 93 7.02 -8.67 -2.10
CA TRP A 93 8.47 -8.79 -2.09
C TRP A 93 9.00 -9.12 -3.49
N LEU A 94 9.67 -8.16 -4.09
CA LEU A 94 10.26 -8.27 -5.42
C LEU A 94 11.68 -8.83 -5.32
N ILE A 95 11.97 -9.83 -6.16
CA ILE A 95 13.29 -10.45 -6.30
C ILE A 95 13.55 -10.65 -7.78
N ILE A 96 14.71 -10.18 -8.27
CA ILE A 96 15.19 -10.43 -9.63
C ILE A 96 16.56 -11.10 -9.51
N PRO A 97 16.63 -12.44 -9.60
CA PRO A 97 17.89 -13.16 -9.50
C PRO A 97 18.87 -12.76 -10.61
N GLY A 98 20.15 -12.63 -10.27
CA GLY A 98 21.21 -12.38 -11.26
C GLY A 98 21.30 -10.94 -11.78
N VAL A 99 20.46 -10.02 -11.29
CA VAL A 99 20.53 -8.59 -11.63
C VAL A 99 20.94 -7.80 -10.40
N SER A 100 22.07 -7.11 -10.48
CA SER A 100 22.49 -6.16 -9.43
C SER A 100 21.75 -4.84 -9.61
N GLY A 101 21.09 -4.37 -8.55
CA GLY A 101 20.33 -3.12 -8.56
C GLY A 101 19.59 -2.89 -7.26
N LYS A 102 18.70 -1.88 -7.26
CA LYS A 102 17.80 -1.58 -6.15
C LYS A 102 16.40 -1.33 -6.68
N PHE A 103 15.39 -1.71 -5.89
CA PHE A 103 14.02 -1.29 -6.13
C PHE A 103 13.80 0.11 -5.53
N SER A 104 12.91 0.89 -6.13
CA SER A 104 12.44 2.15 -5.56
C SER A 104 11.62 1.92 -4.28
N ASP A 105 10.90 0.80 -4.21
CA ASP A 105 10.15 0.34 -3.05
C ASP A 105 10.10 -1.20 -3.02
N ASN A 106 10.09 -1.80 -1.83
CA ASN A 106 9.98 -3.26 -1.65
C ASN A 106 9.41 -3.60 -0.26
N GLY A 107 8.70 -4.73 -0.15
CA GLY A 107 8.04 -5.12 1.10
C GLY A 107 6.80 -4.28 1.43
N PHE A 108 6.24 -3.58 0.44
CA PHE A 108 5.08 -2.71 0.60
C PHE A 108 3.75 -3.48 0.64
N ILE A 109 2.72 -2.80 1.16
CA ILE A 109 1.34 -3.27 1.09
C ILE A 109 0.73 -2.78 -0.21
N MET A 110 0.32 -3.72 -1.06
CA MET A 110 -0.37 -3.43 -2.30
C MET A 110 -1.87 -3.58 -2.09
N LEU A 111 -2.60 -2.48 -2.26
CA LEU A 111 -4.05 -2.52 -2.20
C LEU A 111 -4.57 -3.03 -3.55
N GLY A 112 -5.48 -4.01 -3.50
CA GLY A 112 -6.09 -4.54 -4.72
C GLY A 112 -6.91 -3.46 -5.43
N ASP A 113 -7.08 -3.64 -6.75
CA ASP A 113 -7.93 -2.76 -7.55
C ASP A 113 -9.35 -2.76 -6.97
N LYS A 114 -9.85 -1.57 -6.63
CA LYS A 114 -11.26 -1.41 -6.23
C LYS A 114 -12.11 -1.68 -7.47
N LYS A 115 -12.89 -2.76 -7.46
CA LYS A 115 -14.05 -2.86 -8.34
C LYS A 115 -15.06 -1.78 -7.99
#